data_AF-A0A0G0JVY3-F1
#
_entry.id   AF-A0A0G0JVY3-F1
#
_cell.length_a   1.000
_cell.length_b   1.000
_cell.length_c   1.000
_cell.angle_alpha   90.00
_cell.angle_beta   90.00
_cell.angle_gamma   90.00
#
_symmetry.space_group_name_H-M   'P 1'
#
loop_
_entity.id
_entity.type
_entity.pdbx_description
1 polymer ?
#
loop_
_entity_poly.entity_id
_entity_poly.type
_entity_poly.pdbx_seq_one_letter_code
_entity_poly.pdbx_strand_id
1 'polypeptide(L)'
;MIKKFLKLDLMHLFLVFSIIAFAALLIFKQNTLLKINIVALTSIIYLSMALVHHYKDKTLTLEVIIEYVLIALLAIVVVSGFLI
;
A
#
# COMPACT_ATOMS: atom_id res chain seq x y z
N MET A 1 2.78 -18.87 27.02
CA MET A 1 3.97 -18.42 26.25
C MET A 1 3.65 -18.17 24.75
N ILE A 2 2.42 -17.76 24.38
CA ILE A 2 1.99 -17.60 22.97
C ILE A 2 1.68 -16.14 22.60
N LYS A 3 1.46 -15.25 23.59
CA LYS A 3 1.06 -13.85 23.34
C LYS A 3 2.16 -12.92 22.83
N LYS A 4 3.42 -13.37 22.72
CA LYS A 4 4.56 -12.53 22.28
C LYS A 4 4.85 -12.60 20.78
N PHE A 5 4.29 -13.57 20.05
CA PHE A 5 4.59 -13.77 18.63
C PHE A 5 3.72 -12.93 17.67
N LEU A 6 2.70 -12.24 18.17
CA LEU A 6 1.69 -11.55 17.37
C LEU A 6 1.63 -10.04 17.65
N LYS A 7 2.78 -9.40 17.89
CA LYS A 7 2.92 -7.96 17.60
C LYS A 7 3.43 -7.80 16.18
N LEU A 8 2.70 -8.35 15.21
CA LEU A 8 2.91 -7.99 13.82
C LEU A 8 2.43 -6.54 13.68
N ASP A 9 3.40 -5.64 13.58
CA ASP A 9 3.14 -4.25 13.24
C ASP A 9 2.54 -4.18 11.82
N LEU A 10 1.59 -3.26 11.63
CA LEU A 10 0.91 -3.04 10.34
C LEU A 10 1.92 -2.82 9.21
N MET A 11 3.08 -2.23 9.54
CA MET A 11 4.22 -2.06 8.63
C MET A 11 4.75 -3.38 8.06
N HIS A 12 4.86 -4.43 8.87
CA HIS A 12 5.38 -5.73 8.42
C HIS A 12 4.37 -6.42 7.49
N LEU A 13 3.08 -6.30 7.81
CA LEU A 13 2.02 -6.81 6.95
C LEU A 13 1.99 -6.09 5.61
N PHE A 14 2.16 -4.76 5.62
CA PHE A 14 2.24 -3.96 4.41
C PHE A 14 3.42 -4.41 3.53
N LEU A 15 4.60 -4.61 4.11
CA LEU A 15 5.79 -5.07 3.37
C LEU A 15 5.55 -6.41 2.66
N VAL A 16 4.95 -7.40 3.34
CA VAL A 16 4.61 -8.68 2.73
C VAL A 16 3.62 -8.48 1.59
N PHE A 17 2.61 -7.63 1.78
CA PHE A 17 1.63 -7.31 0.75
C PHE A 17 2.28 -6.62 -0.47
N SER A 18 3.21 -5.69 -0.25
CA SER A 18 3.94 -4.99 -1.32
C SER A 18 4.77 -5.94 -2.17
N ILE A 19 5.43 -6.93 -1.56
CA ILE A 19 6.20 -7.95 -2.29
C ILE A 19 5.27 -8.80 -3.17
N ILE A 20 4.12 -9.22 -2.64
CA ILE A 20 3.13 -9.99 -3.39
C ILE A 20 2.58 -9.17 -4.56
N ALA A 21 2.23 -7.91 -4.33
CA ALA A 21 1.75 -7.00 -5.38
C ALA A 21 2.80 -6.80 -6.47
N PHE A 22 4.07 -6.62 -6.10
CA PHE A 22 5.17 -6.50 -7.07
C PHE A 22 5.34 -7.78 -7.90
N ALA A 23 5.34 -8.96 -7.27
CA ALA A 23 5.39 -10.23 -7.99
C ALA A 23 4.20 -10.39 -8.96
N ALA A 24 2.99 -9.98 -8.55
CA ALA A 24 1.81 -10.00 -9.40
C ALA A 24 1.98 -9.08 -10.62
N LEU A 25 2.55 -7.88 -10.47
CA LEU A 25 2.82 -6.98 -11.60
C LEU A 25 3.78 -7.61 -12.63
N LEU A 26 4.78 -8.36 -12.19
CA LEU A 26 5.71 -9.05 -13.07
C LEU A 26 5.05 -10.22 -13.82
N ILE A 27 4.17 -10.97 -13.14
CA ILE A 27 3.44 -12.11 -13.74
C ILE A 27 2.43 -11.60 -14.79
N PHE A 28 1.67 -10.57 -14.46
CA PHE A 28 0.61 -10.03 -15.32
C PHE A 28 1.08 -8.90 -16.24
N LYS A 29 2.38 -8.86 -16.59
CA LYS A 29 3.00 -7.76 -17.35
C LYS A 29 2.29 -7.37 -18.66
N GLN A 30 1.68 -8.33 -19.34
CA GLN A 30 0.98 -8.13 -20.63
C GLN A 30 -0.48 -7.66 -20.48
N ASN A 31 -1.06 -7.73 -19.28
CA ASN A 31 -2.45 -7.36 -19.04
C ASN A 31 -2.54 -6.02 -18.32
N THR A 32 -2.65 -4.94 -19.11
CA THR A 32 -2.77 -3.56 -18.62
C THR A 32 -3.90 -3.38 -17.62
N LEU A 33 -5.07 -3.98 -17.85
CA LEU A 33 -6.22 -3.86 -16.94
C LEU A 33 -5.91 -4.47 -15.57
N LEU A 34 -5.29 -5.66 -15.53
CA LEU A 34 -4.87 -6.28 -14.27
C LEU A 34 -3.78 -5.48 -13.57
N LYS A 35 -2.80 -4.92 -14.30
CA LYS A 35 -1.78 -4.04 -13.70
C LYS A 35 -2.41 -2.82 -13.02
N ILE A 36 -3.33 -2.13 -13.70
CA ILE A 36 -4.06 -0.98 -13.13
C ILE A 36 -4.82 -1.40 -11.86
N ASN A 37 -5.54 -2.52 -11.90
CA ASN A 37 -6.29 -3.02 -10.75
C ASN A 37 -5.37 -3.37 -9.57
N ILE A 38 -4.22 -3.99 -9.81
CA ILE A 38 -3.23 -4.31 -8.78
C ILE A 38 -2.68 -3.03 -8.14
N VAL A 39 -2.33 -2.03 -8.93
CA VAL A 39 -1.80 -0.75 -8.45
C VAL A 39 -2.86 0.01 -7.65
N ALA A 40 -4.09 0.10 -8.16
CA ALA A 40 -5.20 0.74 -7.47
C ALA A 40 -5.51 0.06 -6.13
N LEU A 41 -5.60 -1.27 -6.12
CA LEU A 41 -5.86 -2.03 -4.90
C LEU A 41 -4.73 -1.86 -3.87
N THR A 42 -3.47 -1.94 -4.31
CA THR A 42 -2.30 -1.71 -3.45
C THR A 42 -2.31 -0.30 -2.85
N SER A 43 -2.70 0.70 -3.62
CA SER A 43 -2.78 2.10 -3.17
C SER A 43 -3.88 2.30 -2.13
N ILE A 44 -5.05 1.68 -2.31
CA ILE A 44 -6.15 1.71 -1.33
C ILE A 44 -5.72 1.03 -0.02
N ILE A 45 -5.05 -0.12 -0.13
CA ILE A 45 -4.57 -0.88 1.02
C ILE A 45 -3.49 -0.10 1.78
N TYR A 46 -2.54 0.50 1.07
CA TYR A 46 -1.53 1.40 1.63
C TYR A 46 -2.19 2.55 2.40
N LEU A 47 -3.09 3.29 1.75
CA LEU A 47 -3.77 4.43 2.35
C LEU A 47 -4.54 3.99 3.60
N SER A 48 -5.31 2.90 3.52
CA SER A 48 -6.11 2.39 4.63
C SER A 48 -5.21 1.99 5.82
N MET A 49 -4.11 1.29 5.57
CA MET A 49 -3.18 0.90 6.64
C MET A 49 -2.49 2.11 7.26
N ALA A 50 -2.05 3.07 6.47
CA ALA A 50 -1.43 4.30 6.96
C ALA A 50 -2.39 5.09 7.85
N LEU A 51 -3.62 5.31 7.39
CA LEU A 51 -4.64 6.01 8.16
C LEU A 51 -4.96 5.27 9.47
N VAL A 52 -5.10 3.94 9.43
CA VAL A 52 -5.34 3.14 10.63
C VAL A 52 -4.17 3.20 11.61
N HIS A 53 -2.93 3.18 11.10
CA HIS A 53 -1.73 3.30 11.92
C HIS A 53 -1.67 4.65 12.64
N HIS A 54 -1.80 5.75 11.90
CA HIS A 54 -1.79 7.11 12.47
C HIS A 54 -2.98 7.39 13.38
N TYR A 55 -4.15 6.79 13.09
CA TYR A 55 -5.31 6.88 13.98
C TYR A 55 -5.04 6.21 15.33
N LYS A 56 -4.44 5.00 15.33
CA LYS A 56 -4.10 4.27 16.55
C LYS A 56 -3.04 5.01 17.39
N ASP A 57 -2.10 5.66 16.72
CA ASP A 57 -1.02 6.40 17.36
C ASP A 57 -1.43 7.83 17.75
N LYS A 58 -2.68 8.23 17.49
CA LYS A 58 -3.22 9.58 17.74
C LYS A 58 -2.43 10.69 17.05
N THR A 59 -1.81 10.36 15.92
CA THR A 59 -1.04 11.29 15.08
C THR A 59 -1.76 11.63 13.77
N LEU A 60 -3.00 11.18 13.60
CA LEU A 60 -3.79 11.45 12.41
C LEU A 60 -4.23 12.93 12.37
N THR A 61 -3.54 13.71 11.55
CA THR A 61 -3.90 15.10 11.21
C THR A 61 -4.35 15.18 9.75
N LEU A 62 -5.00 16.29 9.38
CA LEU A 62 -5.38 16.54 7.98
C LEU A 62 -4.16 16.63 7.05
N GLU A 63 -3.04 17.17 7.55
CA GLU A 63 -1.76 17.19 6.84
C GLU A 63 -1.27 15.77 6.53
N VAL A 64 -1.27 14.87 7.53
CA VAL A 64 -0.91 13.46 7.34
C VAL A 64 -1.84 12.78 6.33
N ILE A 65 -3.14 13.02 6.41
CA ILE A 65 -4.09 12.44 5.43
C ILE A 65 -3.71 12.87 4.00
N ILE A 66 -3.47 14.18 3.78
CA ILE A 66 -3.11 14.71 2.47
C ILE A 66 -1.77 14.12 2.00
N GLU A 67 -0.77 14.04 2.86
CA GLU A 67 0.54 13.47 2.53
C GLU A 67 0.41 12.04 1.99
N TYR A 68 -0.31 11.17 2.71
CA TYR A 68 -0.49 9.78 2.29
C TYR A 68 -1.35 9.64 1.03
N VAL A 69 -2.34 10.50 0.82
CA VAL A 69 -3.10 10.57 -0.45
C VAL A 69 -2.17 10.96 -1.60
N LEU A 70 -1.33 11.97 -1.42
CA LEU A 70 -0.38 12.41 -2.45
C LEU A 70 0.66 11.34 -2.78
N ILE A 71 1.16 10.61 -1.77
CA ILE A 71 2.08 9.49 -2.00
C ILE A 71 1.39 8.37 -2.79
N ALA A 72 0.14 8.02 -2.46
CA ALA A 72 -0.62 7.01 -3.19
C ALA A 72 -0.86 7.42 -4.65
N LEU A 73 -1.23 8.68 -4.90
CA LEU A 73 -1.40 9.21 -6.25
C LEU A 73 -0.08 9.24 -7.03
N LEU A 74 1.02 9.65 -6.38
CA LEU A 74 2.34 9.64 -7.00
C LEU A 74 2.74 8.22 -7.43
N ALA A 75 2.51 7.23 -6.57
CA ALA A 75 2.77 5.83 -6.90
C ALA A 75 1.94 5.37 -8.11
N ILE A 76 0.66 5.71 -8.18
CA ILE A 76 -0.19 5.41 -9.34
C ILE A 76 0.37 6.05 -10.61
N VAL A 77 0.75 7.33 -10.57
CA VAL A 77 1.28 8.06 -11.73
C VAL A 77 2.61 7.45 -12.20
N VAL A 78 3.54 7.18 -11.28
CA VAL A 78 4.85 6.60 -11.61
C VAL A 78 4.65 5.20 -12.19
N VAL A 79 3.91 4.32 -11.52
CA VAL A 79 3.72 2.95 -12.02
C VAL A 79 2.96 2.95 -13.34
N SER A 80 2.00 3.85 -13.53
CA SER A 80 1.29 3.96 -14.81
C SER A 80 2.17 4.50 -15.94
N GLY A 81 3.11 5.40 -15.64
CA GLY A 81 4.03 5.95 -16.64
C GLY A 81 5.17 5.00 -17.03
N PHE A 82 5.56 4.08 -16.14
CA PHE A 82 6.72 3.20 -16.35
C PHE A 82 6.38 1.74 -16.62
N LEU A 83 5.29 1.22 -16.05
CA LEU A 83 5.03 -0.23 -15.98
C LEU A 83 3.71 -0.66 -16.62
N ILE A 84 2.76 0.25 -16.83
CA ILE A 84 1.48 -0.05 -17.48
C ILE A 84 1.61 0.07 -18.99
#